data_AF-A0A1A8DTD4-F1
#
_entry.id   AF-A0A1A8DTD4-F1
#
_cell.length_a   1.000
_cell.length_b   1.000
_cell.length_c   1.000
_cell.angle_alpha   90.00
_cell.angle_beta   90.00
_cell.angle_gamma   90.00
#
_symmetry.space_group_name_H-M   'P 1'
#
loop_
_entity.id
_entity.type
_entity.pdbx_description
1 polymer ?
#
loop_
_entity_poly.entity_id
_entity_poly.type
_entity_poly.pdbx_seq_one_letter_code
_entity_poly.pdbx_strand_id
1 'polypeptide(L)'
;VTQSPDFSQSGQWEVVTINKNGDEERHIFDAVLVCSGHFTQPVLPLSDFKGHETFCGTFLHSWDYKNPDAYRGKKVVIVGIGNSGGDLA
;
A
#
# COMPACT_ATOMS: atom_id res chain seq x y z
N VAL A 1 -8.22 1.73 -15.42
CA VAL A 1 -7.48 1.96 -16.68
C VAL A 1 -7.55 0.69 -17.48
N THR A 2 -8.17 0.74 -18.64
CA THR A 2 -8.41 -0.39 -19.53
C THR A 2 -8.16 0.05 -20.97
N GLN A 3 -7.81 -0.89 -21.85
CA GLN A 3 -7.71 -0.60 -23.27
C GLN A 3 -9.09 -0.22 -23.83
N SER A 4 -9.17 0.75 -24.74
CA SER A 4 -10.41 1.07 -25.43
C SER A 4 -10.88 -0.14 -26.28
N PRO A 5 -12.19 -0.25 -26.61
CA PRO A 5 -12.68 -1.34 -27.46
C PRO A 5 -11.99 -1.45 -28.83
N ASP A 6 -11.49 -0.34 -29.37
CA ASP A 6 -10.81 -0.25 -30.66
C ASP A 6 -9.28 -0.12 -30.54
N PHE A 7 -8.71 -0.46 -29.37
CA PHE A 7 -7.28 -0.26 -29.05
C PHE A 7 -6.30 -0.80 -30.10
N SER A 8 -6.63 -1.90 -30.76
CA SER A 8 -5.77 -2.47 -31.81
C SER A 8 -5.57 -1.54 -33.02
N GLN A 9 -6.45 -0.56 -33.19
CA GLN A 9 -6.38 0.48 -34.23
C GLN A 9 -5.97 1.83 -33.64
N SER A 10 -6.57 2.24 -32.51
CA SER A 10 -6.40 3.57 -31.92
C SER A 10 -5.22 3.69 -30.95
N GLY A 11 -4.86 2.59 -30.26
CA GLY A 11 -3.89 2.60 -29.17
C GLY A 11 -4.36 3.35 -27.91
N GLN A 12 -5.64 3.71 -27.81
CA GLN A 12 -6.16 4.60 -26.77
C GLN A 12 -6.65 3.87 -25.52
N TRP A 13 -6.52 4.51 -24.37
CA TRP A 13 -6.92 3.95 -23.08
C TRP A 13 -8.20 4.61 -22.56
N GLU A 14 -9.09 3.79 -22.02
CA GLU A 14 -10.20 4.26 -21.19
C GLU A 14 -9.75 4.37 -19.73
N VAL A 15 -9.89 5.57 -19.16
CA VAL A 15 -9.58 5.88 -17.77
C VAL A 15 -10.88 6.24 -17.07
N VAL A 16 -11.23 5.43 -16.08
CA VAL A 16 -12.38 5.66 -15.19
C VAL A 16 -11.87 6.32 -13.91
N THR A 17 -12.45 7.46 -13.55
CA THR A 17 -12.16 8.17 -12.30
C THR A 17 -13.43 8.30 -11.47
N ILE A 18 -13.30 8.17 -10.14
CA ILE A 18 -14.40 8.42 -9.21
C ILE A 18 -14.06 9.69 -8.45
N ASN A 19 -14.93 10.70 -8.52
CA ASN A 19 -14.73 11.95 -7.81
C ASN A 19 -15.04 11.80 -6.30
N LYS A 20 -14.85 12.87 -5.52
CA LYS A 20 -15.09 12.84 -4.06
C LYS A 20 -16.55 12.59 -3.67
N ASN A 21 -17.49 12.91 -4.55
CA ASN A 21 -18.92 12.68 -4.34
C ASN A 21 -19.34 11.26 -4.72
N GLY A 22 -18.43 10.46 -5.30
CA GLY A 22 -18.70 9.12 -5.78
C GLY A 22 -19.15 9.07 -7.24
N ASP A 23 -19.18 10.19 -7.97
CA ASP A 23 -19.58 10.19 -9.37
C ASP A 23 -18.46 9.62 -10.24
N GLU A 24 -18.84 8.72 -11.16
CA GLU A 24 -17.95 8.11 -12.14
C GLU A 24 -17.83 8.98 -13.38
N GLU A 25 -16.60 9.23 -13.83
CA GLU A 25 -16.28 9.86 -15.10
C GLU A 25 -15.40 8.95 -15.94
N ARG A 26 -15.58 9.00 -17.27
CA ARG A 26 -14.84 8.20 -18.26
C ARG A 26 -14.12 9.12 -19.23
N HIS A 27 -12.84 8.85 -19.44
CA HIS A 27 -11.95 9.66 -20.24
C HIS A 27 -11.15 8.78 -21.21
N ILE A 28 -10.94 9.26 -22.43
CA ILE A 28 -10.11 8.59 -23.44
C ILE A 28 -8.79 9.35 -23.59
N PHE A 29 -7.66 8.62 -23.53
CA PHE A 29 -6.32 9.19 -23.68
C PHE A 29 -5.46 8.36 -24.63
N ASP A 30 -4.55 9.01 -25.36
CA ASP A 30 -3.58 8.35 -26.25
C ASP A 30 -2.48 7.61 -25.46
N ALA A 31 -2.21 8.03 -24.22
CA ALA A 31 -1.22 7.42 -23.35
C ALA A 31 -1.58 7.60 -21.87
N VAL A 32 -1.11 6.67 -21.03
CA VAL A 32 -1.26 6.71 -19.58
C VAL A 32 0.09 6.45 -18.92
N LEU A 33 0.50 7.34 -18.00
CA LEU A 33 1.67 7.13 -17.15
C LEU A 33 1.21 6.75 -15.74
N VAL A 34 1.66 5.60 -15.25
CA VAL A 34 1.30 5.12 -13.90
C VAL A 34 2.35 5.59 -12.89
N CYS A 35 1.97 6.56 -12.06
CA CYS A 35 2.86 7.19 -11.07
C CYS A 35 2.30 7.11 -9.64
N SER A 36 1.52 6.06 -9.32
CA SER A 36 0.81 5.92 -8.03
C SER A 36 1.69 5.61 -6.82
N GLY A 37 2.99 5.38 -7.02
CA GLY A 37 3.90 4.87 -5.98
C GLY A 37 3.71 3.38 -5.70
N HIS A 38 4.62 2.81 -4.90
CA HIS A 38 4.64 1.38 -4.56
C HIS A 38 4.75 1.10 -3.05
N PHE A 39 4.99 2.12 -2.23
CA PHE A 39 4.94 2.01 -0.76
C PHE A 39 3.53 2.27 -0.21
N THR A 40 2.51 1.85 -0.98
CA THR A 40 1.09 2.08 -0.69
C THR A 40 0.26 0.80 -0.44
N GLN A 41 0.91 -0.37 -0.37
CA GLN A 41 0.27 -1.56 0.18
C GLN A 41 1.24 -2.29 1.13
N PRO A 42 0.97 -2.34 2.46
CA PRO A 42 1.85 -3.03 3.39
C PRO A 42 1.72 -4.55 3.20
N VAL A 43 2.84 -5.26 3.31
CA VAL A 43 2.87 -6.73 3.33
C VAL A 43 3.13 -7.18 4.75
N LEU A 44 2.14 -7.82 5.37
CA LEU A 44 2.24 -8.36 6.72
C LEU A 44 2.15 -9.89 6.68
N PRO A 45 3.28 -10.61 6.60
CA PRO A 45 3.28 -12.05 6.34
C PRO A 45 3.04 -12.87 7.62
N LEU A 46 1.89 -12.68 8.26
CA LEU A 46 1.56 -13.31 9.56
C LEU A 46 1.59 -14.84 9.50
N SER A 47 1.24 -15.44 8.36
CA SER A 47 1.30 -16.89 8.13
C SER A 47 2.68 -17.50 8.38
N ASP A 48 3.74 -16.72 8.22
CA ASP A 48 5.12 -17.19 8.39
C ASP A 48 5.56 -17.19 9.86
N PHE A 49 4.81 -16.50 10.73
CA PHE A 49 5.08 -16.40 12.17
C PHE A 49 4.19 -17.35 12.97
N LYS A 50 4.72 -18.53 13.29
CA LYS A 50 4.03 -19.48 14.16
C LYS A 50 3.74 -18.84 15.53
N GLY A 51 2.49 -18.96 15.99
CA GLY A 51 2.05 -18.44 17.27
C GLY A 51 1.60 -16.97 17.27
N HIS A 52 1.57 -16.29 16.12
CA HIS A 52 1.10 -14.89 16.04
C HIS A 52 -0.34 -14.72 16.54
N GLU A 53 -1.22 -15.68 16.28
CA GLU A 53 -2.63 -15.69 16.73
C GLU A 53 -2.76 -15.72 18.26
N THR A 54 -1.77 -16.31 18.95
CA THR A 54 -1.76 -16.44 20.41
C THR A 54 -0.92 -15.36 21.11
N PHE A 55 -0.33 -14.45 20.33
CA PHE A 55 0.50 -13.39 20.89
C PHE A 55 -0.39 -12.32 21.54
N CYS A 56 -0.34 -12.22 22.87
CA CYS A 56 -1.13 -11.25 23.63
C CYS A 56 -0.59 -9.81 23.58
N GLY A 57 0.51 -9.57 22.86
CA GLY A 57 1.04 -8.22 22.65
C GLY A 57 0.41 -7.53 21.45
N THR A 58 0.95 -6.36 21.10
CA THR A 58 0.54 -5.62 19.89
C THR A 58 1.60 -5.77 18.81
N PHE A 59 1.16 -5.89 17.56
CA PHE A 59 2.02 -5.84 16.38
C PHE A 59 1.35 -5.00 15.29
N LEU A 60 2.17 -4.38 14.45
CA LEU A 60 1.76 -3.54 13.33
C LEU A 60 2.85 -3.53 12.27
N HIS A 61 2.48 -3.18 11.03
CA HIS A 61 3.46 -2.93 9.97
C HIS A 61 4.07 -1.53 10.13
N SER A 62 5.32 -1.33 9.69
CA SER A 62 6.03 -0.03 9.80
C SER A 62 5.25 1.16 9.22
N TRP A 63 4.40 0.90 8.23
CA TRP A 63 3.43 1.87 7.68
C TRP A 63 2.61 2.59 8.76
N ASP A 64 2.12 1.83 9.73
CA ASP A 64 1.19 2.30 10.75
C ASP A 64 1.90 3.00 11.90
N TYR A 65 3.23 2.85 12.01
CA TYR A 65 4.03 3.61 12.97
C TYR A 65 3.96 5.11 12.67
N LYS A 66 3.87 5.92 13.72
CA LYS A 66 3.86 7.39 13.63
C LYS A 66 4.83 8.09 14.57
N ASN A 67 5.00 7.58 15.78
CA ASN A 67 5.88 8.16 16.80
C ASN A 67 6.24 7.12 17.88
N PRO A 68 7.30 7.38 18.69
CA PRO A 68 7.79 6.41 19.67
C PRO A 68 7.02 6.41 21.00
N ASP A 69 6.11 7.36 21.23
CA ASP A 69 5.57 7.62 22.58
C ASP A 69 4.82 6.42 23.15
N ALA A 70 4.07 5.70 22.32
CA ALA A 70 3.33 4.49 22.71
C ALA A 70 4.24 3.29 23.08
N TYR A 71 5.54 3.38 22.81
CA TYR A 71 6.51 2.30 22.98
C TYR A 71 7.56 2.59 24.06
N ARG A 72 7.55 3.79 24.66
CA ARG A 72 8.49 4.16 25.74
C ARG A 72 8.40 3.18 26.90
N GLY A 73 9.55 2.67 27.33
CA GLY A 73 9.66 1.70 28.43
C GLY A 73 9.13 0.30 28.11
N LYS A 74 8.70 0.03 26.87
CA LYS A 74 8.26 -1.31 26.44
C LYS A 74 9.43 -2.10 25.85
N LYS A 75 9.29 -3.42 25.85
CA LYS A 75 10.14 -4.31 25.06
C LYS A 75 9.55 -4.43 23.67
N VAL A 76 10.29 -4.01 22.66
CA VAL A 76 9.85 -3.97 21.26
C VAL A 76 10.78 -4.84 20.42
N VAL A 77 10.21 -5.57 19.46
CA VAL A 77 10.95 -6.29 18.43
C VAL A 77 10.60 -5.67 17.08
N ILE A 78 11.62 -5.30 16.31
CA ILE A 78 11.48 -4.86 14.94
C ILE A 78 11.85 -6.02 14.02
N VAL A 79 10.96 -6.34 13.08
CA VAL A 79 11.17 -7.43 12.11
C VAL A 79 11.47 -6.82 10.75
N GLY A 80 12.70 -7.04 10.27
CA GLY A 80 13.21 -6.52 8.99
C GLY A 80 14.39 -5.56 9.19
N ILE A 81 15.34 -5.60 8.24
CA ILE A 81 16.58 -4.80 8.25
C ILE A 81 16.67 -3.83 7.06
N GLY A 82 15.53 -3.44 6.50
CA GLY A 82 15.46 -2.36 5.51
C GLY A 82 15.52 -0.99 6.18
N ASN A 83 15.48 0.10 5.40
CA ASN A 83 15.56 1.48 5.91
C ASN A 83 14.54 1.75 7.02
N SER A 84 13.27 1.36 6.82
CA SER A 84 12.26 1.51 7.88
C SER A 84 12.59 0.71 9.14
N GLY A 85 13.16 -0.49 9.01
CA GLY A 85 13.56 -1.28 10.17
C GLY A 85 14.71 -0.61 10.94
N GLY A 86 15.70 -0.09 10.21
CA GLY A 86 16.83 0.64 10.80
C GLY A 86 16.42 1.94 11.48
N ASP A 87 15.54 2.74 10.86
CA ASP A 87 15.09 4.01 11.42
C ASP A 87 14.15 3.84 12.64
N LEU A 88 13.45 2.71 12.74
CA LEU A 88 12.52 2.42 13.83
C LEU A 88 13.18 1.74 15.05
N ALA A 89 14.38 1.17 14.89
CA ALA A 89 15.10 0.44 15.94
C ALA A 89 15.85 1.38 16.89
#